data_AF-A0A9D8MFA7-F1
#
_entry.id   AF-A0A9D8MFA7-F1
#
_cell.length_a   1.000
_cell.length_b   1.000
_cell.length_c   1.000
_cell.angle_alpha   90.00
_cell.angle_beta   90.00
_cell.angle_gamma   90.00
#
_symmetry.space_group_name_H-M   'P 1'
#
loop_
_entity.id
_entity.type
_entity.pdbx_description
1 polymer ?
#
loop_
_entity_poly.entity_id
_entity_poly.type
_entity_poly.pdbx_seq_one_letter_code
_entity_poly.pdbx_strand_id
1 'polypeptide(L)'
;TSRMFVALEKKQTAITLLALPASNMTKFLTRVVYATLGIYVLALAARLTVNVINSIPLFFDDNWPLEYILRYQIFPGHWVIAGLQVTGLGTIFNALSVIVFAMAFALWPWSLFTLFGLLFRRHGWLWAIPVLFICISIFAIFVRVSNLSDEAIMGITFGIIITLSLLNYWLAYRCFCRAQVVSNKLTRL
;
A
#
# COMPACT_ATOMS: atom_id res chain seq x y z
N THR A 1 -6.86 14.69 4.09
CA THR A 1 -5.46 15.07 3.87
C THR A 1 -4.59 13.96 4.46
N SER A 2 -3.55 13.50 3.75
CA SER A 2 -2.68 12.43 4.28
C SER A 2 -1.99 12.94 5.56
N ARG A 3 -2.27 12.30 6.72
CA ARG A 3 -1.71 12.74 8.01
C ARG A 3 -0.18 12.62 8.07
N MET A 4 0.40 11.84 7.15
CA MET A 4 1.83 11.58 6.97
C MET A 4 2.70 12.85 6.87
N PHE A 5 2.16 13.92 6.28
CA PHE A 5 2.90 15.18 6.05
C PHE A 5 2.24 16.44 6.61
N VAL A 6 1.32 16.31 7.57
CA VAL A 6 0.64 17.47 8.21
C VAL A 6 1.64 18.47 8.79
N ALA A 7 2.74 18.00 9.37
CA ALA A 7 3.80 18.87 9.88
C ALA A 7 4.56 19.67 8.79
N LEU A 8 4.37 19.39 7.49
CA LEU A 8 4.90 20.18 6.37
C LEU A 8 3.86 21.18 5.81
N GLU A 9 2.63 21.17 6.32
CA GLU A 9 1.55 22.03 5.83
C GLU A 9 1.77 23.49 6.25
N LYS A 10 2.24 23.71 7.49
CA LYS A 10 2.57 25.03 8.03
C LYS A 10 4.08 25.29 7.94
N LYS A 11 4.46 26.49 7.47
CA LYS A 11 5.86 26.91 7.32
C LYS A 11 6.67 26.79 8.62
N GLN A 12 6.08 27.21 9.75
CA GLN A 12 6.73 27.15 11.06
C GLN A 12 7.07 25.71 11.47
N THR A 13 6.08 24.81 11.41
CA THR A 13 6.22 23.40 11.77
C THR A 13 7.16 22.66 10.81
N ALA A 14 7.17 23.03 9.53
CA ALA A 14 8.10 22.49 8.56
C ALA A 14 9.55 22.85 8.94
N ILE A 15 9.82 24.12 9.27
CA ILE A 15 11.16 24.57 9.68
C ILE A 15 11.59 23.87 10.97
N THR A 16 10.73 23.77 11.97
CA THR A 16 11.05 23.08 13.24
C THR A 16 11.38 21.61 13.02
N LEU A 17 10.62 20.91 12.19
CA LEU A 17 10.91 19.52 11.87
C LEU A 17 12.23 19.36 11.11
N LEU A 18 12.51 20.27 10.20
CA LEU A 18 13.73 20.25 9.41
C LEU A 18 14.96 20.66 10.22
N ALA A 19 14.79 21.45 11.29
CA ALA A 19 15.84 21.87 12.21
C ALA A 19 16.26 20.77 13.20
N LEU A 20 15.50 19.67 13.33
CA LEU A 20 15.93 18.52 14.13
C LEU A 20 17.31 18.01 13.62
N PRO A 21 18.24 17.61 14.51
CA PRO A 21 19.61 17.23 14.12
C PRO A 21 19.70 15.92 13.30
N ALA A 22 18.58 15.26 13.01
CA ALA A 22 18.54 14.05 12.19
C ALA A 22 18.71 14.35 10.68
N SER A 23 19.27 13.38 9.94
CA SER A 23 19.39 13.48 8.47
C SER A 23 18.01 13.56 7.79
N ASN A 24 17.93 14.23 6.64
CA ASN A 24 16.69 14.37 5.87
C ASN A 24 16.08 13.03 5.47
N MET A 25 16.92 12.02 5.19
CA MET A 25 16.49 10.66 4.89
C MET A 25 15.80 10.00 6.08
N THR A 26 16.39 10.11 7.27
CA THR A 26 15.79 9.53 8.50
C THR A 26 14.45 10.19 8.79
N LYS A 27 14.36 11.52 8.70
CA LYS A 27 13.10 12.26 8.88
C LYS A 27 12.00 11.82 7.91
N PHE A 28 12.36 11.58 6.65
CA PHE A 28 11.44 11.06 5.63
C PHE A 28 10.99 9.64 5.98
N LEU A 29 11.94 8.74 6.26
CA LEU A 29 11.66 7.33 6.56
C LEU A 29 10.78 7.18 7.80
N THR A 30 11.08 7.90 8.88
CA THR A 30 10.28 7.85 10.12
C THR A 30 8.81 8.22 9.86
N ARG A 31 8.54 9.20 8.99
CA ARG A 31 7.17 9.58 8.62
C ARG A 31 6.49 8.51 7.77
N VAL A 32 7.24 7.91 6.84
CA VAL A 32 6.73 6.83 6.01
C VAL A 32 6.35 5.62 6.86
N VAL A 33 7.24 5.22 7.76
CA VAL A 33 7.02 4.11 8.70
C VAL A 33 5.88 4.41 9.67
N TYR A 34 5.79 5.62 10.19
CA TYR A 34 4.68 5.96 11.09
C TYR A 34 3.32 5.91 10.38
N ALA A 35 3.25 6.38 9.14
CA ALA A 35 2.02 6.32 8.35
C ALA A 35 1.65 4.89 7.92
N THR A 36 2.64 4.04 7.58
CA THR A 36 2.37 2.63 7.30
C THR A 36 1.82 1.93 8.54
N LEU A 37 2.47 2.09 9.70
CA LEU A 37 2.00 1.51 10.97
C LEU A 37 0.59 1.97 11.32
N GLY A 38 0.30 3.27 11.19
CA GLY A 38 -1.04 3.80 11.43
C GLY A 38 -2.11 3.17 10.54
N ILE A 39 -1.79 2.90 9.27
CA ILE A 39 -2.72 2.24 8.35
C ILE A 39 -2.83 0.74 8.64
N TYR A 40 -1.76 0.07 9.07
CA TYR A 40 -1.86 -1.32 9.55
C TYR A 40 -2.77 -1.44 10.77
N VAL A 41 -2.67 -0.50 11.73
CA VAL A 41 -3.56 -0.46 12.90
C VAL A 41 -5.01 -0.23 12.47
N LEU A 42 -5.27 0.70 11.55
CA LEU A 42 -6.62 0.95 11.03
C LEU A 42 -7.16 -0.25 10.24
N ALA A 43 -6.33 -0.93 9.46
CA ALA A 43 -6.70 -2.12 8.71
C ALA A 43 -7.04 -3.27 9.67
N LEU A 44 -6.27 -3.45 10.75
CA LEU A 44 -6.56 -4.43 11.80
C LEU A 44 -7.89 -4.10 12.49
N ALA A 45 -8.10 -2.84 12.88
CA ALA A 45 -9.36 -2.39 13.48
C ALA A 45 -10.56 -2.63 12.54
N ALA A 46 -10.44 -2.28 11.26
CA ALA A 46 -11.49 -2.52 10.26
C ALA A 46 -11.78 -4.02 10.08
N ARG A 47 -10.74 -4.87 10.12
CA ARG A 47 -10.91 -6.34 10.06
C ARG A 47 -11.62 -6.88 11.28
N LEU A 48 -11.27 -6.41 12.48
CA LEU A 48 -12.00 -6.75 13.70
C LEU A 48 -13.48 -6.35 13.57
N THR A 49 -13.77 -5.16 13.05
CA THR A 49 -15.15 -4.72 12.81
C THR A 49 -15.88 -5.63 11.82
N VAL A 50 -15.24 -6.03 10.72
CA VAL A 50 -15.83 -6.98 9.76
C VAL A 50 -16.12 -8.33 10.41
N ASN A 51 -15.23 -8.82 11.27
CA ASN A 51 -15.43 -10.06 11.99
C ASN A 51 -16.62 -9.96 12.96
N VAL A 52 -16.75 -8.83 13.66
CA VAL A 52 -17.90 -8.55 14.54
C VAL A 52 -19.20 -8.43 13.74
N ILE A 53 -19.19 -7.78 12.58
CA ILE A 53 -20.39 -7.65 11.72
C ILE A 53 -20.80 -9.03 11.19
N ASN A 54 -19.84 -9.81 10.72
CA ASN A 54 -20.08 -11.16 10.19
C ASN A 54 -20.47 -12.16 11.28
N SER A 55 -20.25 -11.87 12.56
CA SER A 55 -20.71 -12.72 13.65
C SER A 55 -22.16 -12.43 14.08
N ILE A 56 -22.76 -11.32 13.64
CA ILE A 56 -24.15 -10.98 13.95
C ILE A 56 -25.17 -12.01 13.41
N PRO A 57 -25.07 -12.49 12.15
CA PRO A 57 -26.00 -13.49 11.62
C PRO A 57 -25.99 -14.83 12.37
N LEU A 58 -24.89 -15.16 13.06
CA LEU A 58 -24.75 -16.39 13.83
C LEU A 58 -25.63 -16.44 15.07
N PHE A 59 -26.11 -15.29 15.57
CA PHE A 59 -27.05 -15.26 16.69
C PHE A 59 -28.48 -15.64 16.27
N PHE A 60 -28.75 -15.75 14.96
CA PHE A 60 -30.09 -15.98 14.41
C PHE A 60 -30.25 -17.31 13.68
N ASP A 61 -29.20 -18.14 13.60
CA ASP A 61 -29.24 -19.42 12.88
C ASP A 61 -28.65 -20.55 13.74
N ASP A 62 -29.45 -21.60 14.00
CA ASP A 62 -29.14 -22.69 14.93
C ASP A 62 -28.14 -23.72 14.35
N ASN A 63 -27.78 -23.64 13.06
CA ASN A 63 -27.08 -24.72 12.34
C ASN A 63 -25.66 -24.41 11.84
N TRP A 64 -25.02 -23.31 12.24
CA TRP A 64 -23.67 -23.00 11.73
C TRP A 64 -22.52 -23.49 12.63
N PRO A 65 -21.61 -24.36 12.14
CA PRO A 65 -20.46 -24.80 12.92
C PRO A 65 -19.44 -23.66 13.13
N LEU A 66 -19.07 -23.44 14.39
CA LEU A 66 -18.09 -22.47 14.89
C LEU A 66 -16.75 -22.50 14.12
N GLU A 67 -16.43 -23.65 13.51
CA GLU A 67 -15.23 -23.91 12.72
C GLU A 67 -15.13 -23.04 11.46
N TYR A 68 -16.25 -22.71 10.81
CA TYR A 68 -16.25 -21.90 9.58
C TYR A 68 -15.88 -20.42 9.82
N ILE A 69 -16.15 -19.88 11.01
CA ILE A 69 -15.88 -18.48 11.35
C ILE A 69 -14.39 -18.26 11.63
N LEU A 70 -13.77 -19.17 12.37
CA LEU A 70 -12.34 -19.11 12.67
C LEU A 70 -11.48 -19.37 11.43
N ARG A 71 -11.96 -20.21 10.50
CA ARG A 71 -11.25 -20.61 9.28
C ARG A 71 -11.12 -19.48 8.24
N TYR A 72 -12.00 -18.48 8.24
CA TYR A 72 -12.00 -17.42 7.22
C TYR A 72 -11.56 -16.02 7.69
N GLN A 73 -11.38 -15.78 8.98
CA GLN A 73 -11.45 -14.39 9.49
C GLN A 73 -10.19 -13.81 10.16
N ILE A 74 -9.15 -14.59 10.43
CA ILE A 74 -8.04 -14.09 11.25
C ILE A 74 -6.74 -13.86 10.45
N PHE A 75 -6.54 -14.55 9.32
CA PHE A 75 -5.35 -14.34 8.48
C PHE A 75 -5.66 -14.41 6.97
N PRO A 76 -5.08 -13.51 6.15
CA PRO A 76 -4.98 -13.74 4.70
C PRO A 76 -4.16 -15.00 4.36
N GLY A 77 -3.49 -15.58 5.36
CA GLY A 77 -2.74 -16.83 5.27
C GLY A 77 -3.59 -18.10 5.15
N HIS A 78 -4.93 -18.10 5.13
CA HIS A 78 -5.65 -19.38 4.95
C HIS A 78 -5.45 -19.99 3.55
N TRP A 79 -5.27 -19.18 2.51
CA TRP A 79 -4.82 -19.67 1.18
C TRP A 79 -3.41 -20.26 1.25
N VAL A 80 -2.56 -19.69 2.10
CA VAL A 80 -1.16 -20.10 2.27
C VAL A 80 -1.06 -21.36 3.12
N ILE A 81 -1.74 -21.44 4.25
CA ILE A 81 -1.71 -22.57 5.20
C ILE A 81 -2.46 -23.77 4.64
N ALA A 82 -3.60 -23.56 3.95
CA ALA A 82 -4.29 -24.65 3.25
C ALA A 82 -3.48 -25.18 2.05
N GLY A 83 -2.71 -24.31 1.37
CA GLY A 83 -1.73 -24.74 0.36
C GLY A 83 -0.50 -25.44 0.95
N LEU A 84 -0.04 -24.99 2.13
CA LEU A 84 1.11 -25.54 2.86
C LEU A 84 0.86 -26.96 3.38
N GLN A 85 -0.39 -27.30 3.70
CA GLN A 85 -0.77 -28.60 4.22
C GLN A 85 -0.86 -29.71 3.15
N VAL A 86 -0.82 -29.37 1.86
CA VAL A 86 -1.26 -30.30 0.79
C VAL A 86 -0.13 -30.82 -0.10
N THR A 87 1.05 -30.20 -0.22
CA THR A 87 2.07 -30.66 -1.22
C THR A 87 3.51 -30.22 -0.89
N GLY A 88 4.52 -31.00 -1.30
CA GLY A 88 5.94 -30.90 -0.88
C GLY A 88 6.76 -29.68 -1.37
N LEU A 89 8.10 -29.74 -1.27
CA LEU A 89 9.06 -28.63 -1.47
C LEU A 89 8.83 -27.74 -2.72
N GLY A 90 8.35 -28.31 -3.84
CA GLY A 90 8.07 -27.55 -5.07
C GLY A 90 6.90 -26.56 -4.95
N THR A 91 5.91 -26.82 -4.09
CA THR A 91 4.79 -25.90 -3.89
C THR A 91 5.10 -24.81 -2.86
N ILE A 92 6.12 -25.01 -2.01
CA ILE A 92 6.64 -23.95 -1.12
C ILE A 92 7.24 -22.81 -1.95
N PHE A 93 8.04 -23.12 -2.97
CA PHE A 93 8.60 -22.10 -3.87
C PHE A 93 7.49 -21.34 -4.64
N ASN A 94 6.43 -22.03 -5.06
CA ASN A 94 5.27 -21.39 -5.70
C ASN A 94 4.42 -20.57 -4.72
N ALA A 95 4.23 -21.01 -3.48
CA ALA A 95 3.50 -20.23 -2.47
C ALA A 95 4.28 -18.95 -2.10
N LEU A 96 5.60 -19.05 -1.95
CA LEU A 96 6.45 -17.89 -1.67
C LEU A 96 6.47 -16.91 -2.84
N SER A 97 6.54 -17.38 -4.10
CA SER A 97 6.52 -16.48 -5.26
C SER A 97 5.21 -15.71 -5.36
N VAL A 98 4.07 -16.35 -5.07
CA VAL A 98 2.75 -15.70 -5.02
C VAL A 98 2.69 -14.66 -3.90
N ILE A 99 3.22 -14.95 -2.71
CA ILE A 99 3.27 -14.00 -1.59
C ILE A 99 4.12 -12.78 -1.95
N VAL A 100 5.31 -13.00 -2.50
CA VAL A 100 6.23 -11.92 -2.90
C VAL A 100 5.60 -11.06 -4.00
N PHE A 101 4.91 -11.67 -4.96
CA PHE A 101 4.18 -10.96 -6.00
C PHE A 101 3.03 -10.13 -5.42
N ALA A 102 2.22 -10.69 -4.52
CA ALA A 102 1.13 -9.98 -3.86
C ALA A 102 1.63 -8.79 -3.03
N MET A 103 2.74 -8.96 -2.31
CA MET A 103 3.41 -7.88 -1.58
C MET A 103 3.89 -6.78 -2.52
N ALA A 104 4.54 -7.13 -3.64
CA ALA A 104 4.97 -6.15 -4.64
C ALA A 104 3.78 -5.38 -5.23
N PHE A 105 2.68 -6.07 -5.53
CA PHE A 105 1.46 -5.44 -6.02
C PHE A 105 0.84 -4.48 -5.02
N ALA A 106 0.92 -4.77 -3.72
CA ALA A 106 0.47 -3.86 -2.65
C ALA A 106 1.43 -2.67 -2.42
N LEU A 107 2.74 -2.86 -2.64
CA LEU A 107 3.77 -1.83 -2.46
C LEU A 107 3.63 -0.68 -3.48
N TRP A 108 3.25 -0.99 -4.72
CA TRP A 108 3.17 0.03 -5.77
C TRP A 108 2.09 1.09 -5.53
N PRO A 109 0.82 0.75 -5.23
CA PRO A 109 -0.19 1.74 -4.90
C PRO A 109 0.20 2.57 -3.68
N TRP A 110 0.80 1.92 -2.68
CA TRP A 110 1.29 2.59 -1.49
C TRP A 110 2.38 3.65 -1.80
N SER A 111 3.28 3.34 -2.73
CA SER A 111 4.30 4.29 -3.21
C SER A 111 3.66 5.52 -3.90
N LEU A 112 2.60 5.32 -4.68
CA LEU A 112 1.86 6.39 -5.34
C LEU A 112 1.15 7.30 -4.33
N PHE A 113 0.44 6.72 -3.35
CA PHE A 113 -0.19 7.51 -2.29
C PHE A 113 0.82 8.35 -1.50
N THR A 114 2.03 7.83 -1.28
CA THR A 114 3.12 8.57 -0.61
C THR A 114 3.59 9.75 -1.47
N LEU A 115 3.82 9.53 -2.77
CA LEU A 115 4.25 10.56 -3.72
C LEU A 115 3.21 11.68 -3.87
N PHE A 116 1.97 11.32 -4.16
CA PHE A 116 0.88 12.30 -4.35
C PHE A 116 0.53 13.03 -3.05
N GLY A 117 0.70 12.37 -1.90
CA GLY A 117 0.59 13.00 -0.59
C GLY A 117 1.64 14.09 -0.30
N LEU A 118 2.78 14.06 -1.01
CA LEU A 118 3.83 15.09 -0.93
C LEU A 118 3.69 16.16 -2.02
N LEU A 119 3.34 15.76 -3.24
CA LEU A 119 3.16 16.67 -4.38
C LEU A 119 1.99 17.64 -4.15
N PHE A 120 0.86 17.13 -3.66
CA PHE A 120 -0.35 17.90 -3.47
C PHE A 120 -0.66 18.05 -1.98
N ARG A 121 -0.35 19.24 -1.43
CA ARG A 121 -0.57 19.55 -0.01
C ARG A 121 -2.04 19.42 0.41
N ARG A 122 -2.96 19.67 -0.53
CA ARG A 122 -4.41 19.57 -0.32
C ARG A 122 -4.98 18.43 -1.17
N HIS A 123 -5.69 17.50 -0.51
CA HIS A 123 -6.35 16.33 -1.12
C HIS A 123 -5.50 15.45 -2.07
N GLY A 124 -4.18 15.29 -1.84
CA GLY A 124 -3.35 14.45 -2.73
C GLY A 124 -3.84 13.01 -2.94
N TRP A 125 -4.57 12.43 -1.99
CA TRP A 125 -5.20 11.11 -2.13
C TRP A 125 -6.27 11.05 -3.25
N LEU A 126 -6.97 12.16 -3.52
CA LEU A 126 -7.95 12.25 -4.61
C LEU A 126 -7.29 12.20 -5.98
N TRP A 127 -6.04 12.62 -6.11
CA TRP A 127 -5.28 12.54 -7.36
C TRP A 127 -4.64 11.15 -7.56
N ALA A 128 -4.31 10.46 -6.46
CA ALA A 128 -3.75 9.12 -6.53
C ALA A 128 -4.76 8.07 -7.05
N ILE A 129 -6.05 8.18 -6.68
CA ILE A 129 -7.10 7.24 -7.11
C ILE A 129 -7.29 7.19 -8.64
N PRO A 130 -7.53 8.29 -9.37
CA PRO A 130 -7.72 8.24 -10.81
C PRO A 130 -6.44 7.80 -11.53
N VAL A 131 -5.26 8.19 -11.03
CA VAL A 131 -3.98 7.72 -11.61
C VAL A 131 -3.83 6.22 -11.44
N LEU A 132 -4.14 5.68 -10.26
CA LEU A 132 -4.15 4.23 -10.02
C LEU A 132 -5.13 3.52 -10.95
N PHE A 133 -6.34 4.04 -11.09
CA PHE A 133 -7.36 3.45 -11.96
C PHE A 133 -6.91 3.41 -13.42
N ILE A 134 -6.33 4.51 -13.92
CA ILE A 134 -5.79 4.59 -15.29
C ILE A 134 -4.66 3.56 -15.46
N CYS A 135 -3.70 3.51 -14.53
CA CYS A 135 -2.57 2.59 -14.64
C CYS A 135 -3.00 1.12 -14.56
N ILE A 136 -3.95 0.76 -13.68
CA ILE A 136 -4.51 -0.59 -13.60
C ILE A 136 -5.29 -0.92 -14.89
N SER A 137 -6.02 0.03 -15.46
CA SER A 137 -6.77 -0.18 -16.70
C SER A 137 -5.83 -0.42 -17.89
N ILE A 138 -4.76 0.38 -18.02
CA ILE A 138 -3.73 0.19 -19.05
C ILE A 138 -3.08 -1.19 -18.89
N PHE A 139 -2.77 -1.58 -17.64
CA PHE A 139 -2.20 -2.88 -17.36
C PHE A 139 -3.15 -4.03 -17.74
N ALA A 140 -4.43 -3.93 -17.39
CA ALA A 140 -5.44 -4.93 -17.77
C ALA A 140 -5.59 -5.06 -19.29
N ILE A 141 -5.54 -3.95 -20.03
CA ILE A 141 -5.55 -3.96 -21.50
C ILE A 141 -4.28 -4.64 -22.03
N PHE A 142 -3.11 -4.31 -21.48
CA PHE A 142 -1.84 -4.93 -21.87
C PHE A 142 -1.88 -6.45 -21.70
N VAL A 143 -2.32 -6.94 -20.54
CA VAL A 143 -2.45 -8.39 -20.27
C VAL A 143 -3.40 -9.07 -21.26
N ARG A 144 -4.51 -8.41 -21.60
CA ARG A 144 -5.51 -8.96 -22.53
C ARG A 144 -5.01 -9.01 -23.98
N VAL A 145 -4.17 -8.07 -24.38
CA VAL A 145 -3.67 -7.95 -25.77
C VAL A 145 -2.36 -8.71 -25.97
N SER A 146 -1.60 -8.96 -24.89
CA SER A 146 -0.34 -9.67 -24.96
C SER A 146 -0.56 -11.16 -25.27
N ASN A 147 0.07 -11.66 -26.33
CA ASN A 147 0.16 -13.09 -26.62
C ASN A 147 1.34 -13.77 -25.87
N LEU A 148 1.72 -13.20 -24.72
CA LEU A 148 2.82 -13.70 -23.90
C LEU A 148 2.32 -14.85 -23.02
N SER A 149 3.21 -15.76 -22.63
CA SER A 149 2.88 -16.77 -21.62
C SER A 149 2.60 -16.11 -20.27
N ASP A 150 1.73 -16.73 -19.46
CA ASP A 150 1.34 -16.21 -18.13
C ASP A 150 2.57 -15.98 -17.23
N GLU A 151 3.57 -16.86 -17.31
CA GLU A 151 4.83 -16.74 -16.57
C GLU A 151 5.62 -15.48 -16.98
N ALA A 152 5.68 -15.18 -18.29
CA ALA A 152 6.35 -13.99 -18.80
C ALA A 152 5.60 -12.71 -18.39
N ILE A 153 4.27 -12.73 -18.43
CA ILE A 153 3.44 -11.61 -17.97
C ILE A 153 3.70 -11.32 -16.50
N MET A 154 3.70 -12.34 -15.64
CA MET A 154 4.00 -12.19 -14.22
C MET A 154 5.40 -11.60 -13.97
N GLY A 155 6.43 -12.12 -14.64
CA GLY A 155 7.81 -11.65 -14.49
C GLY A 155 7.99 -10.19 -14.92
N ILE A 156 7.46 -9.82 -16.08
CA ILE A 156 7.51 -8.44 -16.60
C ILE A 156 6.76 -7.50 -15.68
N THR A 157 5.55 -7.89 -15.25
CA THR A 157 4.71 -7.11 -14.34
C THR A 157 5.43 -6.85 -13.02
N PHE A 158 6.03 -7.89 -12.43
CA PHE A 158 6.77 -7.77 -11.19
C PHE A 158 7.93 -6.78 -11.31
N GLY A 159 8.70 -6.87 -12.40
CA GLY A 159 9.77 -5.92 -12.71
C GLY A 159 9.26 -4.48 -12.81
N ILE A 160 8.21 -4.25 -13.61
CA ILE A 160 7.61 -2.92 -13.81
C ILE A 160 7.11 -2.33 -12.47
N ILE A 161 6.40 -3.12 -11.67
CA ILE A 161 5.85 -2.70 -10.37
C ILE A 161 6.96 -2.28 -9.41
N ILE A 162 8.05 -3.05 -9.32
CA ILE A 162 9.18 -2.71 -8.45
C ILE A 162 9.87 -1.44 -8.94
N THR A 163 10.16 -1.35 -10.24
CA THR A 163 10.81 -0.18 -10.83
C THR A 163 9.97 1.09 -10.63
N LEU A 164 8.66 1.02 -10.87
CA LEU A 164 7.73 2.14 -10.62
C LEU A 164 7.68 2.50 -9.13
N SER A 165 7.66 1.52 -8.24
CA SER A 165 7.66 1.76 -6.80
C SER A 165 8.91 2.49 -6.33
N LEU A 166 10.09 2.04 -6.78
CA LEU A 166 11.37 2.68 -6.48
C LEU A 166 11.43 4.10 -7.04
N LEU A 167 10.97 4.30 -8.28
CA LEU A 167 10.92 5.61 -8.91
C LEU A 167 10.00 6.56 -8.13
N ASN A 168 8.82 6.11 -7.71
CA ASN A 168 7.88 6.90 -6.92
C ASN A 168 8.47 7.30 -5.56
N TYR A 169 9.13 6.39 -4.86
CA TYR A 169 9.80 6.73 -3.59
C TYR A 169 10.97 7.68 -3.79
N TRP A 170 11.74 7.50 -4.85
CA TRP A 170 12.84 8.40 -5.19
C TRP A 170 12.33 9.83 -5.49
N LEU A 171 11.25 9.95 -6.28
CA LEU A 171 10.59 11.23 -6.53
C LEU A 171 10.02 11.82 -5.24
N ALA A 172 9.38 11.01 -4.39
CA ALA A 172 8.84 11.44 -3.11
C ALA A 172 9.93 12.02 -2.20
N TYR A 173 11.08 11.37 -2.13
CA TYR A 173 12.24 11.85 -1.37
C TYR A 173 12.79 13.17 -1.94
N ARG A 174 12.92 13.30 -3.26
CA ARG A 174 13.35 14.55 -3.91
C ARG A 174 12.37 15.69 -3.64
N CYS A 175 11.06 15.45 -3.69
CA CYS A 175 10.03 16.42 -3.34
C CYS A 175 10.13 16.85 -1.87
N PHE A 176 10.37 15.91 -0.96
CA PHE A 176 10.55 16.20 0.47
C PHE A 176 11.76 17.12 0.73
N CYS A 177 12.91 16.84 0.12
CA CYS A 177 14.10 17.68 0.26
C CYS A 177 13.95 19.06 -0.38
N ARG A 178 13.18 19.19 -1.48
CA ARG A 178 12.93 20.49 -2.13
C ARG A 178 11.82 21.30 -1.45
N ALA A 179 10.96 20.67 -0.65
CA ALA A 179 9.93 21.36 0.12
C ALA A 179 10.52 22.36 1.16
N GLN A 180 11.81 22.28 1.46
CA GLN A 180 12.52 23.19 2.36
C GLN A 180 12.75 24.60 1.77
N VAL A 181 12.91 24.72 0.44
CA VAL A 181 13.42 25.96 -0.19
C VAL A 181 12.30 26.77 -0.86
N VAL A 182 11.21 26.11 -1.24
CA VAL A 182 10.20 26.72 -2.10
C VAL A 182 8.92 27.03 -1.31
N SER A 183 8.80 28.29 -0.88
CA SER A 183 7.50 28.92 -0.69
C SER A 183 6.90 29.28 -2.06
N ASN A 184 6.57 28.31 -2.91
CA ASN A 184 5.82 28.61 -4.14
C ASN A 184 4.40 28.06 -4.04
N LYS A 185 3.46 28.98 -3.82
CA LYS A 185 2.50 29.52 -4.81
C LYS A 185 1.88 28.58 -5.87
N LEU A 186 2.11 27.27 -5.89
CA LEU A 186 1.53 26.38 -6.91
C LEU A 186 0.13 25.84 -6.55
N THR A 187 -0.37 26.09 -5.35
CA THR A 187 -1.81 25.92 -5.02
C THR A 187 -2.21 26.87 -3.88
N ARG A 188 -2.32 28.17 -4.19
CA ARG A 188 -3.30 29.04 -3.51
C ARG A 188 -4.59 28.98 -4.31
N LEU A 189 -5.28 27.85 -4.22
CA LEU A 189 -6.71 27.68 -4.52
C LEU A 189 -7.25 26.62 -3.53
#